data_AF-A0A263D836-F1
#
_entry.id   AF-A0A263D836-F1
#
_cell.length_a   1.000
_cell.length_b   1.000
_cell.length_c   1.000
_cell.angle_alpha   90.00
_cell.angle_beta   90.00
_cell.angle_gamma   90.00
#
_symmetry.space_group_name_H-M   'P 1'
#
loop_
_entity.id
_entity.type
_entity.pdbx_description
1 polymer ?
#
loop_
_entity_poly.entity_id
_entity_poly.type
_entity_poly.pdbx_seq_one_letter_code
_entity_poly.pdbx_strand_id
1 'polypeptide(L)'
;MVPNPHGHALPQSPPQSWHAAPPPQHTFGPDGNGVQRGEVFLFRASTARRWWARILDGVFVIVPAVAAVLGTAVLSDKGQLSDSIGMIVLFAAYPVMLVVGGALYGCSRSPGQAITGVVSLRSSSGHRVGFWRGTFRYLGVGFFPVTLVVMILSILDMPDVYDEPVRVYRR
;
A
#
# COMPACT_ATOMS: atom_id res chain seq x y z
N MET A 1 -69.85 17.31 -35.74
CA MET A 1 -68.75 17.93 -34.97
C MET A 1 -67.83 16.81 -34.53
N VAL A 2 -66.63 16.75 -35.09
CA VAL A 2 -65.62 15.71 -34.77
C VAL A 2 -64.72 16.26 -33.66
N PRO A 3 -64.36 15.49 -32.62
CA PRO A 3 -63.46 15.98 -31.58
C PRO A 3 -62.03 16.05 -32.10
N ASN A 4 -61.35 17.15 -31.80
CA ASN A 4 -59.93 17.38 -32.09
C ASN A 4 -59.07 16.40 -31.25
N PRO A 5 -58.21 15.55 -31.84
CA PRO A 5 -57.44 14.54 -31.11
C PRO A 5 -56.18 15.08 -30.43
N HIS A 6 -55.90 16.37 -30.53
CA HIS A 6 -54.71 16.99 -29.94
C HIS A 6 -55.02 17.62 -28.59
N GLY A 7 -55.13 16.76 -27.57
CA GLY A 7 -55.06 17.20 -26.17
C GLY A 7 -53.72 17.89 -25.91
N HIS A 8 -53.75 19.03 -25.23
CA HIS A 8 -52.56 19.76 -24.80
C HIS A 8 -51.69 18.86 -23.91
N ALA A 9 -50.54 18.43 -24.44
CA ALA A 9 -49.50 17.81 -23.64
C ALA A 9 -48.97 18.85 -22.64
N LEU A 10 -49.00 18.51 -21.35
CA LEU A 10 -48.35 19.30 -20.31
C LEU A 10 -46.85 19.44 -20.64
N PRO A 11 -46.22 20.59 -20.36
CA PRO A 11 -44.80 20.76 -20.60
C PRO A 11 -44.03 19.71 -19.80
N GLN A 12 -43.35 18.81 -20.51
CA GLN A 12 -42.39 17.89 -19.93
C GLN A 12 -41.33 18.72 -19.23
N SER A 13 -41.25 18.61 -17.90
CA SER A 13 -40.14 19.12 -17.11
C SER A 13 -38.83 18.61 -17.72
N PRO A 14 -37.82 19.48 -17.92
CA PRO A 14 -36.56 19.05 -18.52
C PRO A 14 -35.94 17.91 -17.71
N PRO A 15 -35.22 16.98 -18.35
CA PRO A 15 -34.55 15.90 -17.64
C PRO A 15 -33.66 16.52 -16.57
N GLN A 16 -33.83 16.06 -15.32
CA GLN A 16 -32.97 16.37 -14.19
C GLN A 16 -31.52 16.29 -14.68
N SER A 17 -30.90 17.45 -14.89
CA SER A 17 -29.48 17.53 -15.15
C SER A 17 -28.81 16.82 -14.00
N TRP A 18 -27.95 15.85 -14.32
CA TRP A 18 -27.05 15.20 -13.39
C TRP A 18 -26.15 16.29 -12.77
N HIS A 19 -26.69 17.05 -11.83
CA HIS A 19 -25.90 17.91 -10.97
C HIS A 19 -25.04 16.94 -10.18
N ALA A 20 -23.81 16.77 -10.66
CA ALA A 20 -22.75 16.18 -9.89
C ALA A 20 -22.85 16.79 -8.50
N ALA A 21 -22.98 15.92 -7.48
CA ALA A 21 -23.00 16.38 -6.10
C ALA A 21 -21.88 17.40 -5.92
N PRO A 22 -22.15 18.57 -5.30
CA PRO A 22 -21.14 19.58 -5.14
C PRO A 22 -19.89 18.93 -4.52
N PRO A 23 -18.68 19.27 -5.00
CA PRO A 23 -17.47 18.69 -4.47
C PRO A 23 -17.49 18.85 -2.95
N PRO A 24 -17.13 17.81 -2.17
CA PRO A 24 -17.20 17.85 -0.73
C PRO A 24 -16.48 19.10 -0.23
N GLN A 25 -17.21 20.01 0.42
CA GLN A 25 -16.65 21.27 0.89
C GLN A 25 -15.51 20.99 1.87
N HIS A 26 -14.34 21.51 1.55
CA HIS A 26 -13.14 21.38 2.36
C HIS A 26 -13.17 22.43 3.47
N THR A 27 -13.81 22.09 4.58
CA THR A 27 -13.65 22.82 5.84
C THR A 27 -12.35 22.36 6.47
N PHE A 28 -11.28 23.07 6.16
CA PHE A 28 -10.10 23.08 7.01
C PHE A 28 -10.54 23.63 8.37
N GLY A 29 -10.14 22.97 9.46
CA GLY A 29 -10.37 23.53 10.80
C GLY A 29 -9.75 24.93 10.91
N PRO A 30 -10.12 25.72 11.92
CA PRO A 30 -9.65 27.10 12.11
C PRO A 30 -8.12 27.28 11.94
N ASP A 31 -7.35 26.23 12.23
CA ASP A 31 -5.88 26.23 12.19
C ASP A 31 -5.28 25.34 11.07
N GLY A 32 -6.08 24.81 10.15
CA GLY A 32 -5.62 23.85 9.12
C GLY A 32 -5.22 22.46 9.63
N ASN A 33 -5.42 22.20 10.93
CA ASN A 33 -4.95 21.00 11.63
C ASN A 33 -5.92 19.80 11.59
N GLY A 34 -6.87 19.75 10.66
CA GLY A 34 -7.80 18.64 10.55
C GLY A 34 -8.67 18.70 9.31
N VAL A 35 -9.45 17.64 9.10
CA VAL A 35 -10.34 17.48 7.94
C VAL A 35 -11.70 17.00 8.42
N GLN A 36 -12.78 17.60 7.90
CA GLN A 36 -14.14 17.14 8.18
C GLN A 36 -14.48 15.90 7.34
N ARG A 37 -15.08 14.89 7.97
CA ARG A 37 -15.56 13.64 7.35
C ARG A 37 -17.03 13.43 7.73
N GLY A 38 -17.93 13.79 6.81
CA GLY A 38 -19.35 13.83 7.14
C GLY A 38 -19.56 14.84 8.27
N GLU A 39 -20.16 14.42 9.37
CA GLU A 39 -20.38 15.28 10.55
C GLU A 39 -19.20 15.29 11.53
N VAL A 40 -18.19 14.44 11.35
CA VAL A 40 -17.08 14.29 12.30
C VAL A 40 -15.85 15.06 11.84
N PHE A 41 -15.32 15.94 12.70
CA PHE A 41 -14.03 16.58 12.48
C PHE A 41 -12.88 15.67 12.95
N LEU A 42 -11.94 15.37 12.05
CA LEU A 42 -10.77 14.54 12.35
C LEU A 42 -9.53 15.42 12.50
N PHE A 43 -9.01 15.49 13.72
CA PHE A 43 -7.74 16.15 14.00
C PHE A 43 -6.57 15.38 13.38
N ARG A 44 -5.57 16.12 12.92
CA ARG A 44 -4.30 15.56 12.47
C ARG A 44 -3.64 14.82 13.63
N ALA A 45 -3.36 13.53 13.43
CA ALA A 45 -2.64 12.75 14.42
C ALA A 45 -1.25 13.35 14.71
N SER A 46 -0.82 13.29 15.97
CA SER A 46 0.51 13.74 16.39
C SER A 46 1.62 13.04 15.60
N THR A 47 2.77 13.68 15.50
CA THR A 47 3.93 13.13 14.78
C THR A 47 4.35 11.78 15.36
N ALA A 48 4.35 11.64 16.68
CA ALA A 48 4.65 10.38 17.37
C ALA A 48 3.69 9.24 16.97
N ARG A 49 2.36 9.47 16.98
CA ARG A 49 1.39 8.44 16.57
C ARG A 49 1.56 8.02 15.12
N ARG A 50 1.82 8.99 14.22
CA ARG A 50 2.07 8.72 12.80
C ARG A 50 3.37 7.94 12.58
N TRP A 51 4.39 8.18 13.40
CA TRP A 51 5.65 7.46 13.34
C TRP A 51 5.50 6.02 13.86
N TRP A 52 4.86 5.83 15.01
CA TRP A 52 4.56 4.51 15.55
C TRP A 52 3.70 3.64 14.62
N ALA A 53 2.71 4.24 13.93
CA ALA A 53 1.92 3.51 12.95
C ALA A 53 2.79 2.88 11.87
N ARG A 54 3.82 3.59 11.39
CA ARG A 54 4.74 3.09 10.36
C ARG A 54 5.66 1.99 10.87
N ILE A 55 6.13 2.10 12.12
CA ILE A 55 6.96 1.06 12.73
C ILE A 55 6.17 -0.22 12.86
N LEU A 56 4.97 -0.14 13.41
CA LEU A 56 4.10 -1.31 13.54
C LEU A 56 3.79 -1.91 12.17
N ASP A 57 3.45 -1.08 11.18
CA ASP A 57 3.25 -1.57 9.81
C ASP A 57 4.49 -2.28 9.25
N GLY A 58 5.69 -1.76 9.51
CA GLY A 58 6.94 -2.42 9.14
C GLY A 58 7.14 -3.77 9.84
N VAL A 59 6.85 -3.85 11.15
CA VAL A 59 6.93 -5.11 11.92
C VAL A 59 5.95 -6.15 11.35
N PHE A 60 4.72 -5.73 11.02
CA PHE A 60 3.71 -6.60 10.40
C PHE A 60 4.07 -7.08 8.99
N VAL A 61 5.03 -6.43 8.31
CA VAL A 61 5.57 -6.91 7.04
C VAL A 61 6.79 -7.82 7.27
N ILE A 62 7.74 -7.38 8.10
CA ILE A 62 9.03 -8.05 8.28
C ILE A 62 8.87 -9.38 9.02
N VAL A 63 8.13 -9.41 10.13
CA VAL A 63 8.01 -10.61 10.98
C VAL A 63 7.41 -11.79 10.19
N PRO A 64 6.29 -11.63 9.47
CA PRO A 64 5.75 -12.72 8.64
C PRO A 64 6.67 -13.10 7.48
N ALA A 65 7.36 -12.15 6.86
CA ALA A 65 8.30 -12.45 5.78
C ALA A 65 9.49 -13.29 6.29
N VAL A 66 10.09 -12.91 7.42
CA VAL A 66 11.15 -13.69 8.06
C VAL A 66 10.65 -15.07 8.48
N ALA A 67 9.46 -15.14 9.07
CA ALA A 67 8.84 -16.41 9.45
C ALA A 67 8.60 -17.32 8.23
N ALA A 68 8.18 -16.76 7.08
CA ALA A 68 8.02 -17.50 5.84
C ALA A 68 9.35 -18.07 5.34
N VAL A 69 10.42 -17.27 5.36
CA VAL A 69 11.78 -17.69 4.95
C VAL A 69 12.34 -18.78 5.86
N LEU A 70 12.23 -18.60 7.19
CA LEU A 70 12.67 -19.62 8.14
C LEU A 70 11.84 -20.90 8.03
N GLY A 71 10.53 -20.76 7.83
CA GLY A 71 9.62 -21.87 7.60
C GLY A 71 9.99 -22.68 6.35
N THR A 72 10.29 -22.02 5.23
CA THR A 72 10.74 -22.73 4.03
C THR A 72 12.10 -23.38 4.19
N ALA A 73 13.05 -22.74 4.87
CA ALA A 73 14.35 -23.35 5.17
C ALA A 73 14.19 -24.65 5.99
N VAL A 74 13.36 -24.63 7.04
CA VAL A 74 13.09 -25.81 7.87
C VAL A 74 12.36 -26.90 7.09
N LEU A 75 11.41 -26.55 6.22
CA LEU A 75 10.68 -27.52 5.41
C LEU A 75 11.56 -28.14 4.31
N SER A 76 12.46 -27.36 3.72
CA SER A 76 13.45 -27.82 2.74
C SER A 76 14.46 -28.76 3.38
N ASP A 77 15.00 -28.43 4.56
CA ASP A 77 15.93 -29.29 5.33
C ASP A 77 15.32 -30.67 5.66
N LYS A 78 14.02 -30.70 5.94
CA LYS A 78 13.26 -31.94 6.18
C LYS A 78 12.89 -32.71 4.92
N GLY A 79 13.26 -32.23 3.73
CA GLY A 79 12.85 -32.80 2.45
C GLY A 79 11.35 -32.72 2.16
N GLN A 80 10.63 -31.84 2.85
CA GLN A 80 9.17 -31.69 2.74
C GLN A 80 8.75 -30.62 1.74
N LEU A 81 9.71 -29.90 1.15
CA LEU A 81 9.48 -28.83 0.19
C LEU A 81 10.44 -28.97 -0.99
N SER A 82 9.92 -28.82 -2.20
CA SER A 82 10.75 -28.69 -3.40
C SER A 82 11.53 -27.37 -3.38
N ASP A 83 12.80 -27.40 -3.80
CA ASP A 83 13.65 -26.22 -3.95
C ASP A 83 12.99 -25.13 -4.79
N SER A 84 12.34 -25.50 -5.90
CA SER A 84 11.62 -24.55 -6.77
C SER A 84 10.54 -23.79 -6.01
N ILE A 85 9.79 -24.48 -5.14
CA ILE A 85 8.74 -23.87 -4.32
C ILE A 85 9.37 -23.00 -3.22
N GLY A 86 10.43 -23.49 -2.57
CA GLY A 86 11.18 -22.74 -1.57
C GLY A 86 11.70 -21.41 -2.10
N MET A 87 12.27 -21.42 -3.32
CA MET A 87 12.77 -20.22 -3.98
C MET A 87 11.65 -19.24 -4.35
N ILE A 88 10.50 -19.73 -4.84
CA ILE A 88 9.34 -18.87 -5.11
C ILE A 88 8.90 -18.17 -3.83
N VAL A 89 8.77 -18.88 -2.71
CA VAL A 89 8.36 -18.28 -1.44
C VAL A 89 9.39 -17.27 -0.95
N LEU A 90 10.69 -17.60 -1.03
CA LEU A 90 11.79 -16.73 -0.63
C LEU A 90 11.73 -15.37 -1.36
N PHE A 91 11.51 -15.39 -2.67
CA PHE A 91 11.48 -14.15 -3.46
C PHE A 91 10.11 -13.45 -3.46
N ALA A 92 9.01 -14.18 -3.33
CA ALA A 92 7.67 -13.60 -3.43
C ALA A 92 7.11 -13.13 -2.09
N ALA A 93 7.48 -13.74 -0.95
CA ALA A 93 6.85 -13.45 0.34
C ALA A 93 6.98 -11.97 0.72
N TYR A 94 8.18 -11.40 0.63
CA TYR A 94 8.41 -10.01 1.03
C TYR A 94 7.72 -9.00 0.09
N PRO A 95 7.86 -9.06 -1.24
CA PRO A 95 7.12 -8.19 -2.16
C PRO A 95 5.60 -8.30 -2.01
N VAL A 96 5.06 -9.51 -1.84
CA VAL A 96 3.63 -9.73 -1.63
C VAL A 96 3.16 -9.04 -0.35
N MET A 97 3.90 -9.19 0.75
CA MET A 97 3.56 -8.52 2.02
C MET A 97 3.62 -6.99 1.90
N LEU A 98 4.58 -6.44 1.15
CA LEU A 98 4.63 -5.00 0.86
C LEU A 98 3.44 -4.52 0.03
N VAL A 99 3.03 -5.30 -0.97
CA VAL A 99 1.85 -4.99 -1.79
C VAL A 99 0.58 -5.03 -0.95
N VAL A 100 0.39 -6.08 -0.15
CA VAL A 100 -0.78 -6.21 0.74
C VAL A 100 -0.80 -5.10 1.79
N GLY A 101 0.33 -4.83 2.45
CA GLY A 101 0.46 -3.75 3.43
C GLY A 101 0.19 -2.37 2.82
N GLY A 102 0.74 -2.11 1.63
CA GLY A 102 0.52 -0.87 0.89
C GLY A 102 -0.92 -0.71 0.40
N ALA A 103 -1.58 -1.80 -0.01
CA ALA A 103 -2.98 -1.82 -0.38
C ALA A 103 -3.89 -1.48 0.82
N LEU A 104 -3.64 -2.10 1.98
CA LEU A 104 -4.37 -1.81 3.22
C LEU A 104 -4.18 -0.36 3.64
N TYR A 105 -2.94 0.15 3.58
CA TYR A 105 -2.63 1.55 3.84
C TYR A 105 -3.37 2.50 2.87
N GLY A 106 -3.46 2.15 1.58
CA GLY A 106 -4.01 3.02 0.53
C GLY A 106 -5.54 3.02 0.44
N CYS A 107 -6.18 1.89 0.75
CA CYS A 107 -7.61 1.66 0.54
C CYS A 107 -8.44 1.68 1.83
N SER A 108 -7.87 1.22 2.94
CA SER A 108 -8.59 1.01 4.19
C SER A 108 -7.81 1.55 5.39
N ARG A 109 -7.22 0.66 6.20
CA ARG A 109 -6.44 0.98 7.38
C ARG A 109 -5.41 -0.11 7.57
N SER A 110 -4.14 0.26 7.61
CA SER A 110 -3.07 -0.71 7.91
C SER A 110 -3.12 -1.15 9.39
N PRO A 111 -2.52 -2.30 9.75
CA PRO A 111 -2.52 -2.80 11.13
C PRO A 111 -1.98 -1.80 12.16
N GLY A 112 -0.85 -1.15 11.86
CA GLY A 112 -0.25 -0.12 12.71
C GLY A 112 -1.13 1.10 12.84
N GLN A 113 -1.86 1.47 11.77
CA GLN A 113 -2.87 2.53 11.83
C GLN A 113 -4.06 2.15 12.71
N ALA A 114 -4.53 0.90 12.64
CA ALA A 114 -5.60 0.39 13.48
C ALA A 114 -5.22 0.48 14.96
N ILE A 115 -4.04 -0.02 15.32
CA ILE A 115 -3.53 -0.03 16.70
C ILE A 115 -3.30 1.38 17.25
N THR A 116 -2.74 2.29 16.44
CA THR A 116 -2.37 3.65 16.91
C THR A 116 -3.51 4.67 16.85
N GLY A 117 -4.72 4.26 16.44
CA GLY A 117 -5.82 5.21 16.30
C GLY A 117 -5.67 6.16 15.10
N VAL A 118 -4.67 5.97 14.23
CA VAL A 118 -4.42 6.81 13.05
C VAL A 118 -5.26 6.33 11.86
N VAL A 119 -5.90 7.25 11.15
CA VAL A 119 -6.59 6.94 9.88
C VAL A 119 -5.87 7.69 8.77
N SER A 120 -5.12 6.99 7.90
CA SER A 120 -4.64 7.62 6.66
C SER A 120 -5.59 7.25 5.56
N LEU A 121 -6.50 8.15 5.22
CA LEU A 121 -7.38 7.89 4.08
C LEU A 121 -7.39 9.00 3.06
N ARG A 122 -6.71 10.13 3.30
CA ARG A 122 -6.73 11.24 2.36
C ARG A 122 -5.38 11.97 2.25
N SER A 123 -5.04 12.37 1.03
CA SER A 123 -3.96 13.33 0.76
C SER A 123 -4.29 14.69 1.37
N SER A 124 -3.31 15.59 1.40
CA SER A 124 -3.54 17.01 1.75
C SER A 124 -4.65 17.65 0.90
N SER A 125 -4.82 17.18 -0.33
CA SER A 125 -5.91 17.56 -1.24
C SER A 125 -7.24 16.84 -1.00
N GLY A 126 -7.38 16.01 0.05
CA GLY A 126 -8.63 15.31 0.38
C GLY A 126 -8.99 14.11 -0.51
N HIS A 127 -8.20 13.80 -1.54
CA HIS A 127 -8.39 12.58 -2.33
C HIS A 127 -7.96 11.34 -1.55
N ARG A 128 -8.65 10.22 -1.77
CA ARG A 128 -8.17 8.94 -1.24
C ARG A 128 -6.76 8.66 -1.75
N VAL A 129 -5.91 8.10 -0.88
CA VAL A 129 -4.55 7.69 -1.30
C VAL A 129 -4.67 6.68 -2.43
N GLY A 130 -5.57 5.70 -2.28
CA GLY A 130 -5.82 4.68 -3.29
C GLY A 130 -4.76 3.59 -3.28
N PHE A 131 -5.11 2.45 -3.89
CA PHE A 131 -4.27 1.24 -3.92
C PHE A 131 -2.84 1.55 -4.41
N TRP A 132 -2.70 2.06 -5.63
CA TRP A 132 -1.39 2.21 -6.27
C TRP A 132 -0.44 3.11 -5.51
N ARG A 133 -0.92 4.26 -5.03
CA ARG A 133 -0.08 5.21 -4.29
C ARG A 133 0.29 4.68 -2.90
N GLY A 134 -0.57 3.90 -2.27
CA GLY A 134 -0.25 3.19 -1.03
C GLY A 134 0.82 2.13 -1.24
N THR A 135 0.63 1.29 -2.27
CA THR A 135 1.56 0.23 -2.68
C THR A 135 2.93 0.79 -3.03
N PHE A 136 3.04 1.81 -3.89
CA PHE A 136 4.33 2.40 -4.25
C PHE A 136 5.07 3.00 -3.07
N ARG A 137 4.36 3.56 -2.08
CA ARG A 137 5.00 4.06 -0.87
C ARG A 137 5.64 2.93 -0.07
N TYR A 138 4.94 1.81 0.07
CA TYR A 138 5.46 0.65 0.79
C TYR A 138 6.58 -0.03 0.02
N LEU A 139 6.47 -0.14 -1.30
CA LEU A 139 7.55 -0.68 -2.14
C LEU A 139 8.78 0.22 -2.07
N GLY A 140 8.65 1.53 -2.28
CA GLY A 140 9.80 2.44 -2.27
C GLY A 140 10.52 2.51 -0.91
N VAL A 141 9.77 2.51 0.19
CA VAL A 141 10.36 2.53 1.55
C VAL A 141 10.83 1.14 1.98
N GLY A 142 10.09 0.08 1.62
CA GLY A 142 10.36 -1.29 2.04
C GLY A 142 11.49 -1.94 1.27
N PHE A 143 11.69 -1.62 -0.01
CA PHE A 143 12.83 -2.14 -0.77
C PHE A 143 14.16 -1.51 -0.38
N PHE A 144 14.17 -0.26 0.11
CA PHE A 144 15.42 0.44 0.45
C PHE A 144 16.30 -0.30 1.47
N PRO A 145 15.78 -0.81 2.61
CA PRO A 145 16.54 -1.65 3.53
C PRO A 145 17.08 -2.93 2.89
N VAL A 146 16.29 -3.59 2.02
CA VAL A 146 16.71 -4.82 1.33
C VAL A 146 17.86 -4.52 0.38
N THR A 147 17.77 -3.46 -0.42
CA THR A 147 18.85 -3.01 -1.31
C THR A 147 20.11 -2.70 -0.52
N LEU A 148 20.00 -2.03 0.63
CA LEU A 148 21.14 -1.73 1.49
C LEU A 148 21.81 -3.00 2.02
N VAL A 149 21.02 -3.97 2.52
CA VAL A 149 21.54 -5.24 3.03
C VAL A 149 22.21 -6.05 1.93
N VAL A 150 21.56 -6.19 0.77
CA VAL A 150 22.15 -6.91 -0.38
C VAL A 150 23.45 -6.24 -0.82
N MET A 151 23.48 -4.91 -0.90
CA MET A 151 24.69 -4.17 -1.23
C MET A 151 25.82 -4.42 -0.21
N ILE A 152 25.52 -4.37 1.09
CA ILE A 152 26.50 -4.67 2.14
C ILE A 152 27.03 -6.10 1.98
N LEU A 153 26.14 -7.08 1.78
CA LEU A 153 26.53 -8.47 1.58
C LEU A 153 27.39 -8.63 0.31
N SER A 154 27.05 -7.96 -0.79
CA SER A 154 27.86 -7.99 -2.02
C SER A 154 29.24 -7.35 -1.84
N ILE A 155 29.36 -6.34 -0.97
CA ILE A 155 30.66 -5.75 -0.63
C ILE A 155 31.46 -6.70 0.27
N LEU A 156 30.80 -7.36 1.23
CA LEU A 156 31.46 -8.33 2.13
C LEU A 156 31.85 -9.63 1.42
N ASP A 157 31.08 -10.03 0.41
CA ASP A 157 31.34 -11.16 -0.49
C ASP A 157 32.19 -10.75 -1.69
N MET A 158 32.67 -9.49 -1.74
CA MET A 158 33.57 -9.05 -2.80
C MET A 158 34.83 -9.92 -2.72
N PRO A 159 35.09 -10.78 -3.72
CA PRO A 159 36.31 -11.55 -3.73
C PRO A 159 37.47 -10.58 -3.82
N ASP A 160 38.58 -10.95 -3.19
CA ASP A 160 39.86 -10.28 -3.38
C ASP A 160 40.11 -10.06 -4.89
N VAL A 161 40.56 -8.86 -5.22
CA VAL A 161 40.85 -8.49 -6.60
C VAL A 161 42.12 -9.20 -7.02
N TYR A 162 41.97 -10.27 -7.81
CA TYR A 162 43.10 -10.99 -8.42
C TYR A 162 43.03 -10.84 -9.94
N ASP A 163 44.18 -10.59 -10.58
CA ASP A 163 44.34 -10.52 -12.05
C ASP A 163 44.45 -11.92 -12.71
N GLU A 164 44.03 -12.97 -11.99
CA GLU A 164 44.11 -14.33 -12.53
C GLU A 164 43.00 -14.60 -13.57
N PRO A 165 43.33 -15.20 -14.71
CA PRO A 165 42.34 -15.50 -15.74
C PRO A 165 41.30 -16.53 -15.24
N VAL A 166 40.02 -16.21 -15.44
CA VAL A 166 38.88 -17.07 -15.07
C VAL A 166 38.95 -18.40 -15.83
N ARG A 167 39.06 -19.51 -15.10
CA ARG A 167 39.06 -20.85 -15.69
C ARG A 167 37.61 -21.29 -15.92
N VAL A 168 37.19 -21.34 -17.17
CA VAL A 168 35.86 -21.81 -17.57
C VAL A 168 35.95 -23.28 -17.96
N TYR A 169 35.29 -24.14 -17.20
CA TYR A 169 35.22 -25.58 -17.48
C TYR A 169 33.96 -25.90 -18.29
N ARG A 170 34.12 -26.66 -19.36
CA ARG A 170 33.00 -27.22 -20.12
C ARG A 170 32.52 -28.50 -19.42
N ARG A 171 31.20 -28.65 -19.28
CA ARG A 171 30.57 -29.89 -18.80
C ARG A 171 30.46 -30.91 -19.91
#